data_AF-A0AAU5RS97-F1
#
_entry.id   AF-A0AAU5RS97-F1
#
_cell.length_a   1.000
_cell.length_b   1.000
_cell.length_c   1.000
_cell.angle_alpha   90.00
_cell.angle_beta   90.00
_cell.angle_gamma   90.00
#
_symmetry.space_group_name_H-M   'P 1'
#
loop_
_entity.id
_entity.type
_entity.pdbx_description
1 polymer ?
#
loop_
_entity_poly.entity_id
_entity_poly.type
_entity_poly.pdbx_seq_one_letter_code
_entity_poly.pdbx_strand_id
1 'polypeptide(L)'
;MHTNTTRRPLRRGTAAALAAAGAAVLGLAGAGASSAASPAAAGTRQLASSVLGDDYKITLTAVRSTADEYAASVQLRVYTRDGGAWQESDSAAVGAPDGWFWYPLTGKGAVCQFSTSSSEPAPIDVSLLITPSIGCSAPQHFTLEEGTLHAG
;
A
#
# COMPACT_ATOMS: atom_id res chain seq x y z
N MET A 1 32.12 38.93 28.55
CA MET A 1 31.56 39.68 27.41
C MET A 1 30.12 40.02 27.76
N HIS A 2 29.87 41.26 28.17
CA HIS A 2 28.53 41.75 28.53
C HIS A 2 27.96 42.55 27.35
N THR A 3 26.69 42.27 27.05
CA THR A 3 25.87 42.85 25.99
C THR A 3 25.66 44.35 26.21
N ASN A 4 25.68 45.13 25.12
CA ASN A 4 25.28 46.53 25.16
C ASN A 4 24.20 46.83 24.11
N THR A 5 23.27 47.66 24.56
CA THR A 5 21.92 47.90 24.06
C THR A 5 21.91 48.95 22.96
N THR A 6 21.11 48.76 21.92
CA THR A 6 20.74 49.86 20.99
C THR A 6 19.23 50.02 20.93
N ARG A 7 18.78 51.26 21.13
CA ARG A 7 17.39 51.67 21.34
C ARG A 7 16.63 51.91 20.03
N ARG A 8 15.31 51.75 20.13
CA ARG A 8 14.22 52.00 19.16
C ARG A 8 14.21 53.42 18.57
N PRO A 9 13.44 53.61 17.47
CA PRO A 9 12.39 54.62 17.53
C PRO A 9 10.99 54.12 17.11
N LEU A 10 9.98 54.61 17.83
CA LEU A 10 8.55 54.53 17.51
C LEU A 10 8.21 55.42 16.31
N ARG A 11 7.30 54.98 15.44
CA ARG A 11 6.37 55.88 14.74
C ARG A 11 4.93 55.35 14.81
N ARG A 12 4.05 56.29 15.17
CA ARG A 12 2.60 56.24 15.33
C ARG A 12 1.88 56.20 13.97
N GLY A 13 0.64 55.69 13.98
CA GLY A 13 -0.42 56.09 13.04
C GLY A 13 -1.58 55.09 12.94
N THR A 14 -2.67 55.30 13.71
CA THR A 14 -4.07 55.55 13.25
C THR A 14 -4.73 54.40 12.48
N ALA A 15 -5.61 53.59 13.09
CA ALA A 15 -7.06 53.81 13.32
C ALA A 15 -7.96 53.59 12.08
N ALA A 16 -8.74 52.49 12.15
CA ALA A 16 -10.13 52.25 11.72
C ALA A 16 -10.67 52.76 10.36
N ALA A 17 -11.34 51.85 9.62
CA ALA A 17 -12.61 52.07 8.86
C ALA A 17 -12.90 50.81 8.02
N LEU A 18 -13.98 50.07 8.32
CA LEU A 18 -15.34 50.14 7.72
C LEU A 18 -15.55 49.20 6.52
N ALA A 19 -16.67 48.48 6.62
CA ALA A 19 -17.15 47.43 5.73
C ALA A 19 -17.58 47.94 4.34
N ALA A 20 -17.53 47.04 3.35
CA ALA A 20 -18.46 47.06 2.23
C ALA A 20 -18.64 45.63 1.69
N ALA A 21 -19.85 45.10 1.85
CA ALA A 21 -20.33 43.95 1.11
C ALA A 21 -20.60 44.38 -0.33
N GLY A 22 -20.04 43.65 -1.29
CA GLY A 22 -20.33 43.80 -2.72
C GLY A 22 -20.46 42.43 -3.34
N ALA A 23 -21.70 41.95 -3.48
CA ALA A 23 -22.03 40.80 -4.29
C ALA A 23 -21.96 41.21 -5.77
N ALA A 24 -21.08 40.57 -6.54
CA ALA A 24 -21.12 40.59 -7.99
C ALA A 24 -21.15 39.14 -8.49
N VAL A 25 -22.35 38.68 -8.83
CA VAL A 25 -22.59 37.41 -9.51
C VAL A 25 -22.60 37.73 -11.00
N LEU A 26 -21.57 37.31 -11.74
CA LEU A 26 -21.61 37.21 -13.20
C LEU A 26 -20.82 35.96 -13.61
N GLY A 27 -21.57 34.95 -14.04
CA GLY A 27 -21.04 33.70 -14.54
C GLY A 27 -20.34 33.88 -15.87
N LEU A 28 -19.21 33.18 -16.01
CA LEU A 28 -18.66 32.78 -17.29
C LEU A 28 -18.53 31.26 -17.26
N ALA A 29 -19.28 30.65 -18.16
CA ALA A 29 -19.28 29.23 -18.43
C ALA A 29 -17.92 28.77 -18.98
N GLY A 30 -17.59 27.52 -18.69
CA GLY A 30 -16.90 26.67 -19.65
C GLY A 30 -15.37 26.77 -19.68
N ALA A 31 -14.73 26.16 -18.70
CA ALA A 31 -13.57 25.33 -18.98
C ALA A 31 -13.67 24.12 -18.06
N GLY A 32 -14.27 23.05 -18.57
CA GLY A 32 -14.08 21.73 -18.00
C GLY A 32 -12.59 21.45 -18.06
N ALA A 33 -11.88 21.70 -16.96
CA ALA A 33 -10.61 21.06 -16.74
C ALA A 33 -10.98 19.57 -16.69
N SER A 34 -10.73 18.89 -17.80
CA SER A 34 -10.67 17.45 -17.85
C SER A 34 -9.96 17.02 -16.58
N SER A 35 -10.68 16.33 -15.69
CA SER A 35 -10.02 15.46 -14.74
C SER A 35 -9.25 14.50 -15.63
N ALA A 36 -7.99 14.85 -15.93
CA ALA A 36 -6.99 13.89 -16.34
C ALA A 36 -7.18 12.80 -15.30
N ALA A 37 -7.66 11.63 -15.76
CA ALA A 37 -7.92 10.50 -14.90
C ALA A 37 -6.71 10.44 -13.96
N SER A 38 -6.95 10.69 -12.67
CA SER A 38 -5.88 10.52 -11.69
C SER A 38 -5.30 9.15 -12.01
N PRO A 39 -3.96 9.00 -12.14
CA PRO A 39 -3.37 7.70 -12.41
C PRO A 39 -4.05 6.75 -11.43
N ALA A 40 -4.78 5.76 -11.97
CA ALA A 40 -5.70 4.96 -11.17
C ALA A 40 -4.91 4.51 -9.93
N ALA A 41 -5.34 4.97 -8.75
CA ALA A 41 -4.56 4.75 -7.54
C ALA A 41 -4.19 3.27 -7.48
N ALA A 42 -2.89 2.96 -7.43
CA ALA A 42 -2.40 1.58 -7.50
C ALA A 42 -3.13 0.77 -6.45
N GLY A 43 -4.02 -0.13 -6.90
CA GLY A 43 -4.86 -0.91 -6.01
C GLY A 43 -3.99 -1.87 -5.22
N THR A 44 -4.10 -1.87 -3.89
CA THR A 44 -3.45 -2.88 -3.04
C THR A 44 -4.51 -3.68 -2.32
N ARG A 45 -4.39 -5.00 -2.31
CA ARG A 45 -5.34 -5.90 -1.66
C ARG A 45 -4.63 -7.03 -0.93
N GLN A 46 -4.81 -7.12 0.38
CA GLN A 46 -4.45 -8.33 1.12
C GLN A 46 -5.38 -9.48 0.71
N LEU A 47 -4.80 -10.59 0.27
CA LEU A 47 -5.47 -11.82 -0.16
C LEU A 47 -5.65 -12.81 0.99
N ALA A 48 -4.60 -12.98 1.81
CA ALA A 48 -4.60 -13.88 2.96
C ALA A 48 -3.62 -13.39 4.03
N SER A 49 -3.76 -13.90 5.26
CA SER A 49 -2.80 -13.68 6.34
C SER A 49 -2.81 -14.84 7.33
N SER A 50 -1.65 -15.13 7.92
CA SER A 50 -1.43 -16.12 8.97
C SER A 50 -0.47 -15.54 10.01
N VAL A 51 -0.55 -16.03 11.24
CA VAL A 51 0.37 -15.68 12.32
C VAL A 51 1.02 -16.97 12.81
N LEU A 52 2.35 -17.00 12.86
CA LEU A 52 3.15 -18.13 13.33
C LEU A 52 3.64 -17.82 14.75
N GLY A 53 3.01 -18.47 15.73
CA GLY A 53 3.28 -18.19 17.14
C GLY A 53 3.00 -16.72 17.49
N ASP A 54 3.95 -16.08 18.17
CA ASP A 54 3.91 -14.65 18.50
C ASP A 54 4.93 -13.81 17.73
N ASP A 55 5.80 -14.47 16.96
CA ASP A 55 7.01 -13.86 16.38
C ASP A 55 6.77 -13.29 14.99
N TYR A 56 6.01 -14.02 14.15
CA TYR A 56 5.81 -13.68 12.75
C TYR A 56 4.35 -13.59 12.36
N LYS A 57 4.03 -12.59 11.55
CA LYS A 57 2.80 -12.53 10.76
C LYS A 57 3.18 -12.57 9.29
N ILE A 58 2.53 -13.44 8.53
CA ILE A 58 2.70 -13.54 7.08
C ILE A 58 1.43 -13.00 6.43
N THR A 59 1.59 -12.22 5.36
CA THR A 59 0.48 -11.77 4.52
C THR A 59 0.79 -12.04 3.06
N LEU A 60 -0.26 -12.36 2.30
CA LEU A 60 -0.20 -12.41 0.85
C LEU A 60 -0.94 -11.18 0.31
N THR A 61 -0.25 -10.36 -0.47
CA THR A 61 -0.76 -9.06 -0.92
C THR A 61 -0.64 -8.92 -2.44
N ALA A 62 -1.76 -8.61 -3.11
CA ALA A 62 -1.77 -8.21 -4.51
C ALA A 62 -1.58 -6.69 -4.64
N VAL A 63 -0.75 -6.29 -5.60
CA VAL A 63 -0.52 -4.91 -5.98
C VAL A 63 -0.83 -4.79 -7.47
N ARG A 64 -1.77 -3.92 -7.82
CA ARG A 64 -2.14 -3.65 -9.19
C ARG A 64 -1.00 -2.95 -9.91
N SER A 65 -0.72 -3.34 -11.14
CA SER A 65 0.30 -2.66 -11.95
C SER A 65 -0.13 -1.22 -12.21
N THR A 66 0.86 -0.33 -12.27
CA THR A 66 0.68 1.07 -12.67
C THR A 66 0.78 1.24 -14.19
N ALA A 67 1.30 0.24 -14.90
CA ALA A 67 1.46 0.23 -16.35
C ALA A 67 0.31 -0.50 -17.07
N ASP A 68 -0.30 -1.50 -16.43
CA ASP A 68 -1.44 -2.27 -16.96
C ASP A 68 -2.50 -2.47 -15.87
N GLU A 69 -3.68 -1.87 -16.05
CA GLU A 69 -4.77 -1.96 -15.06
C GLU A 69 -5.33 -3.39 -14.88
N TYR A 70 -5.07 -4.31 -15.80
CA TYR A 70 -5.51 -5.69 -15.71
C TYR A 70 -4.46 -6.58 -15.04
N ALA A 71 -3.21 -6.11 -14.97
CA ALA A 71 -2.09 -6.84 -14.39
C ALA A 71 -1.90 -6.56 -12.90
N ALA A 72 -1.30 -7.53 -12.21
CA ALA A 72 -0.98 -7.44 -10.81
C ALA A 72 0.30 -8.23 -10.48
N SER A 73 1.03 -7.70 -9.51
CA SER A 73 2.12 -8.40 -8.82
C SER A 73 1.59 -8.93 -7.49
N VAL A 74 2.10 -10.07 -7.02
CA VAL A 74 1.76 -10.61 -5.69
C VAL A 74 3.01 -10.72 -4.85
N GLN A 75 2.91 -10.29 -3.60
CA GLN A 75 3.99 -10.31 -2.62
C GLN A 75 3.58 -11.11 -1.39
N LEU A 76 4.43 -12.04 -1.01
CA LEU A 76 4.44 -12.67 0.31
C LEU A 76 5.26 -11.77 1.23
N ARG A 77 4.67 -11.27 2.31
CA ARG A 77 5.29 -10.32 3.24
C ARG A 77 5.33 -10.90 4.64
N VAL A 78 6.48 -10.81 5.27
CA VAL A 78 6.72 -11.20 6.67
C VAL A 78 6.75 -9.95 7.52
N TYR A 79 6.12 -10.04 8.68
CA TYR A 79 6.12 -9.01 9.69
C TYR A 79 6.59 -9.57 11.02
N THR A 80 7.43 -8.84 11.73
CA THR A 80 7.80 -9.10 13.12
C THR A 80 7.14 -8.09 14.05
N ARG A 81 7.05 -8.41 15.33
CA ARG A 81 6.48 -7.51 16.33
C ARG A 81 7.59 -6.65 16.93
N ASP A 82 7.56 -5.34 16.65
CA ASP A 82 8.43 -4.33 17.28
C ASP A 82 7.59 -3.23 17.92
N GLY A 83 7.90 -2.87 19.16
CA GLY A 83 7.12 -1.89 19.93
C GLY A 83 5.62 -2.22 20.07
N GLY A 84 5.24 -3.50 20.00
CA GLY A 84 3.84 -3.94 20.04
C GLY A 84 3.07 -3.80 18.71
N ALA A 85 3.74 -3.36 17.64
CA ALA A 85 3.18 -3.25 16.30
C ALA A 85 3.84 -4.24 15.34
N TRP A 86 3.08 -4.69 14.33
CA TRP A 86 3.64 -5.48 13.24
C TRP A 86 4.39 -4.57 12.28
N GLN A 87 5.68 -4.81 12.09
CA GLN A 87 6.54 -4.12 11.12
C GLN A 87 7.02 -5.11 10.07
N GLU A 88 7.01 -4.70 8.80
CA GLU A 88 7.47 -5.57 7.72
C GLU A 88 8.98 -5.83 7.88
N SER A 89 9.36 -7.10 7.89
CA SER A 89 10.75 -7.52 8.05
C SER A 89 11.35 -8.05 6.75
N ASP A 90 10.55 -8.75 5.94
CA ASP A 90 10.99 -9.31 4.67
C ASP A 90 9.84 -9.49 3.67
N SER A 91 10.16 -9.66 2.39
CA SER A 91 9.17 -9.91 1.34
C SER A 91 9.74 -10.70 0.16
N ALA A 92 8.90 -11.53 -0.46
CA ALA A 92 9.22 -12.24 -1.69
C ALA A 92 8.09 -12.10 -2.72
N ALA A 93 8.45 -12.07 -4.00
CA ALA A 93 7.48 -12.12 -5.09
C ALA A 93 6.87 -13.54 -5.20
N VAL A 94 5.57 -13.61 -5.44
CA VAL A 94 4.88 -14.85 -5.81
C VAL A 94 4.62 -14.80 -7.31
N GLY A 95 5.35 -15.60 -8.06
CA GLY A 95 5.34 -15.59 -9.53
C GLY A 95 6.07 -14.39 -10.14
N ALA A 96 5.85 -14.18 -11.44
CA ALA A 96 6.46 -13.08 -12.17
C ALA A 96 5.82 -11.72 -11.78
N PRO A 97 6.60 -10.62 -11.77
CA PRO A 97 6.06 -9.27 -11.67
C PRO A 97 5.02 -9.03 -12.76
N ASP A 98 3.88 -8.47 -12.38
CA ASP A 98 2.73 -8.19 -13.25
C ASP A 98 2.22 -9.43 -14.02
N GLY A 99 2.57 -10.63 -13.55
CA GLY A 99 2.19 -11.90 -14.16
C GLY A 99 0.79 -12.39 -13.79
N TRP A 100 0.07 -11.67 -12.94
CA TRP A 100 -1.26 -12.05 -12.48
C TRP A 100 -2.35 -11.13 -13.00
N PHE A 101 -3.58 -11.64 -13.04
CA PHE A 101 -4.75 -10.87 -13.42
C PHE A 101 -5.41 -10.25 -12.18
N TRP A 102 -5.49 -8.92 -12.12
CA TRP A 102 -5.99 -8.17 -10.97
C TRP A 102 -7.41 -8.57 -10.56
N TYR A 103 -8.33 -8.72 -11.52
CA TYR A 103 -9.74 -9.01 -11.22
C TYR A 103 -9.97 -10.44 -10.69
N PRO A 104 -9.39 -11.50 -11.30
CA PRO A 104 -9.37 -12.83 -10.67
C PRO A 104 -8.75 -12.83 -9.28
N LEU A 105 -7.60 -12.18 -9.08
CA LEU A 105 -6.91 -12.16 -7.78
C LEU A 105 -7.66 -11.43 -6.67
N THR A 106 -8.48 -10.45 -7.02
CA THR A 106 -9.24 -9.68 -6.02
C THR A 106 -10.69 -10.17 -5.87
N GLY A 107 -11.07 -11.18 -6.64
CA GLY A 107 -12.37 -11.84 -6.58
C GLY A 107 -12.48 -12.90 -5.48
N LYS A 108 -13.66 -13.51 -5.38
CA LYS A 108 -13.88 -14.64 -4.47
C LYS A 108 -13.14 -15.88 -4.97
N GLY A 109 -12.52 -16.63 -4.06
CA GLY A 109 -11.79 -17.86 -4.40
C GLY A 109 -10.43 -17.61 -5.06
N ALA A 110 -9.88 -16.41 -4.95
CA ALA A 110 -8.59 -16.06 -5.51
C ALA A 110 -7.42 -16.87 -4.91
N VAL A 111 -7.52 -17.23 -3.63
CA VAL A 111 -6.52 -18.04 -2.93
C VAL A 111 -6.98 -19.49 -2.93
N CYS A 112 -6.30 -20.32 -3.73
CA CYS A 112 -6.55 -21.75 -3.78
C CYS A 112 -5.82 -22.50 -2.66
N GLN A 113 -4.61 -22.06 -2.35
CA GLN A 113 -3.82 -22.57 -1.23
C GLN A 113 -3.05 -21.41 -0.59
N PHE A 114 -3.16 -21.32 0.73
CA PHE A 114 -2.26 -20.54 1.58
C PHE A 114 -2.05 -21.35 2.85
N SER A 115 -1.00 -22.16 2.85
CA SER A 115 -0.64 -23.04 3.96
C SER A 115 0.58 -22.50 4.67
N THR A 116 0.60 -22.56 5.99
CA THR A 116 1.75 -22.17 6.81
C THR A 116 1.88 -23.13 7.98
N SER A 117 3.10 -23.47 8.38
CA SER A 117 3.40 -24.25 9.58
C SER A 117 4.31 -23.46 10.52
N SER A 118 4.20 -23.70 11.83
CA SER A 118 5.07 -23.11 12.86
C SER A 118 6.29 -23.97 13.19
N SER A 119 6.62 -24.95 12.33
CA SER A 119 7.91 -25.65 12.39
C SER A 119 9.05 -24.74 11.96
N GLU A 120 10.29 -25.01 12.36
CA GLU A 120 11.48 -24.30 11.87
C GLU A 120 12.36 -25.29 11.08
N PRO A 121 12.66 -25.03 9.80
CA PRO A 121 12.14 -23.95 8.96
C PRO A 121 10.62 -24.02 8.73
N ALA A 122 9.96 -22.88 8.58
CA ALA A 122 8.51 -22.75 8.43
C ALA A 122 8.10 -22.84 6.95
N PRO A 123 7.55 -23.98 6.47
CA PRO A 123 7.09 -24.09 5.10
C PRO A 123 5.82 -23.25 4.87
N ILE A 124 5.77 -22.64 3.69
CA ILE A 124 4.68 -21.81 3.20
C ILE A 124 4.36 -22.25 1.77
N ASP A 125 3.10 -22.62 1.52
CA ASP A 125 2.62 -22.97 0.18
C ASP A 125 1.60 -21.94 -0.31
N VAL A 126 1.80 -21.44 -1.53
CA VAL A 126 0.90 -20.47 -2.16
C VAL A 126 0.43 -20.99 -3.52
N SER A 127 -0.88 -21.09 -3.71
CA SER A 127 -1.50 -21.30 -5.02
C SER A 127 -2.65 -20.32 -5.20
N LEU A 128 -2.70 -19.69 -6.37
CA LEU A 128 -3.66 -18.62 -6.67
C LEU A 128 -4.44 -18.93 -7.94
N LEU A 129 -5.67 -18.45 -7.99
CA LEU A 129 -6.50 -18.54 -9.19
C LEU A 129 -5.88 -17.69 -10.31
N ILE A 130 -5.51 -18.32 -11.42
CA ILE A 130 -5.00 -17.62 -12.60
C ILE A 130 -6.19 -16.93 -13.31
N THR A 131 -7.15 -17.72 -13.75
CA THR A 131 -8.46 -17.29 -14.25
C THR A 131 -9.49 -18.37 -13.95
N PRO A 132 -10.81 -18.07 -13.96
CA PRO A 132 -11.85 -19.08 -13.74
C PRO A 132 -11.79 -20.27 -14.71
N SER A 133 -11.32 -20.06 -15.95
CA SER A 133 -11.23 -21.11 -16.97
C SER A 133 -9.95 -21.94 -16.88
N ILE A 134 -8.85 -21.38 -16.37
CA ILE A 134 -7.58 -22.09 -16.19
C ILE A 134 -7.56 -22.81 -14.83
N GLY A 135 -8.15 -22.20 -13.81
CA GLY A 135 -8.09 -22.68 -12.44
C GLY A 135 -6.85 -22.18 -11.70
N CYS A 136 -6.44 -22.95 -10.70
CA CYS A 136 -5.37 -22.60 -9.77
C CYS A 136 -3.99 -22.79 -10.40
N SER A 137 -3.04 -21.95 -10.01
CA SER A 137 -1.62 -22.14 -10.35
C SER A 137 -1.08 -23.41 -9.70
N ALA A 138 0.03 -23.92 -10.25
CA ALA A 138 0.89 -24.81 -9.48
C ALA A 138 1.26 -24.12 -8.14
N PRO A 139 1.35 -24.88 -7.03
CA PRO A 139 1.84 -24.33 -5.78
C PRO A 139 3.26 -23.78 -5.93
N GLN A 140 3.48 -22.61 -5.37
CA GLN A 140 4.81 -22.05 -5.16
C GLN A 140 5.19 -22.27 -3.71
N HIS A 141 6.41 -22.77 -3.51
CA HIS A 141 6.93 -23.15 -2.21
C HIS A 141 7.88 -22.08 -1.69
N PHE A 142 7.66 -21.68 -0.45
CA PHE A 142 8.55 -20.82 0.28
C PHE A 142 8.85 -21.44 1.63
N THR A 143 10.00 -21.07 2.18
CA THR A 143 10.39 -21.40 3.54
C THR A 143 10.73 -20.10 4.25
N LEU A 144 10.15 -19.89 5.42
CA LEU A 144 10.58 -18.84 6.33
C LEU A 144 11.59 -19.46 7.30
N GLU A 145 12.82 -18.97 7.28
CA GLU A 145 13.91 -19.41 8.15
C GLU A 145 14.51 -18.18 8.82
N GLU A 146 14.49 -18.16 10.17
CA GLU A 146 15.03 -17.04 10.96
C GLU A 146 14.50 -15.65 10.53
N GLY A 147 13.23 -15.60 10.09
CA GLY A 147 12.57 -14.37 9.64
C GLY A 147 12.83 -13.96 8.18
N THR A 148 13.60 -14.76 7.43
CA THR A 148 13.91 -14.54 6.01
C THR A 148 13.17 -15.54 5.11
N LEU A 149 12.61 -15.06 4.00
CA LEU A 149 11.95 -15.89 2.99
C LEU A 149 12.95 -16.46 1.99
N HIS A 150 12.83 -17.77 1.77
CA HIS A 150 13.55 -18.51 0.75
C HIS A 150 12.55 -19.15 -0.21
N ALA A 151 12.70 -18.90 -1.52
CA ALA A 151 11.93 -19.61 -2.54
C ALA A 151 12.53 -21.00 -2.75
N GLY A 152 11.67 -22.03 -2.81
CA GLY A 152 12.04 -23.44 -3.02
C GLY A 152 12.02 -23.89 -4.47
#